data_AF-A0A3D4S0X8-F1
#
_entry.id   AF-A0A3D4S0X8-F1
#
_cell.length_a   1.000
_cell.length_b   1.000
_cell.length_c   1.000
_cell.angle_alpha   90.00
_cell.angle_beta   90.00
_cell.angle_gamma   90.00
#
_symmetry.space_group_name_H-M   'P 1'
#
loop_
_entity.id
_entity.type
_entity.pdbx_description
1 polymer ?
#
loop_
_entity_poly.entity_id
_entity_poly.type
_entity_poly.pdbx_seq_one_letter_code
_entity_poly.pdbx_strand_id
1 'polypeptide(L)'
;MPSAFALFALIGSFTAAAQNRFDDARVLPEAAPIAPLPPTSDTLIDPEVTITETDTEVIYEYRVNGQLYMVKVQRVIGPPYYMMDIDGAG
;
A
#
# COMPACT_ATOMS: atom_id res chain seq x y z
N MET A 1 -20.23 -29.56 -73.88
CA MET A 1 -21.67 -29.27 -74.07
C MET A 1 -22.44 -30.48 -73.56
N PRO A 2 -23.57 -30.40 -72.83
CA PRO A 2 -24.47 -29.29 -72.40
C PRO A 2 -24.22 -28.99 -70.89
N SER A 3 -24.98 -28.24 -70.07
CA SER A 3 -26.43 -28.01 -69.97
C SER A 3 -26.70 -26.79 -69.10
N ALA A 4 -27.75 -26.05 -69.44
CA ALA A 4 -28.21 -24.88 -68.73
C ALA A 4 -29.50 -25.15 -67.92
N PHE A 5 -29.70 -24.28 -66.94
CA PHE A 5 -30.96 -23.88 -66.28
C PHE A 5 -31.67 -24.79 -65.28
N ALA A 6 -31.69 -24.30 -64.03
CA ALA A 6 -32.84 -24.20 -63.12
C ALA A 6 -32.33 -23.49 -61.83
N LEU A 7 -33.06 -22.77 -60.99
CA LEU A 7 -34.41 -22.21 -60.91
C LEU A 7 -34.53 -21.74 -59.44
N PHE A 8 -34.98 -20.50 -59.17
CA PHE A 8 -35.56 -20.03 -57.88
C PHE A 8 -34.66 -20.14 -56.61
N ALA A 9 -34.83 -19.46 -55.48
CA ALA A 9 -35.92 -18.67 -54.93
C ALA A 9 -35.35 -17.58 -53.99
N LEU A 10 -36.13 -16.50 -53.90
CA LEU A 10 -36.40 -15.62 -52.76
C LEU A 10 -35.99 -16.13 -51.36
N ILE A 11 -35.61 -15.18 -50.49
CA ILE A 11 -36.03 -14.91 -49.09
C ILE A 11 -34.95 -13.93 -48.56
N GLY A 12 -35.21 -12.69 -48.14
CA GLY A 12 -36.30 -12.18 -47.32
C GLY A 12 -35.70 -11.71 -45.99
N SER A 13 -35.84 -10.41 -45.70
CA SER A 13 -35.64 -9.76 -44.39
C SER A 13 -34.20 -9.55 -43.89
N PHE A 14 -33.67 -8.33 -44.05
CA PHE A 14 -32.65 -7.83 -43.13
C PHE A 14 -33.27 -6.74 -42.25
N THR A 15 -33.44 -7.09 -40.98
CA THR A 15 -33.95 -6.25 -39.90
C THR A 15 -33.14 -4.96 -39.79
N ALA A 16 -33.83 -3.82 -39.74
CA ALA A 16 -33.24 -2.54 -39.40
C ALA A 16 -32.70 -2.59 -37.97
N ALA A 17 -31.38 -2.75 -37.82
CA ALA A 17 -30.72 -2.52 -36.54
C ALA A 17 -30.61 -1.00 -36.34
N ALA A 18 -31.56 -0.44 -35.59
CA ALA A 18 -31.41 0.87 -34.98
C ALA A 18 -30.24 0.79 -33.98
N GLN A 19 -29.03 1.10 -34.45
CA GLN A 19 -27.86 1.23 -33.58
C GLN A 19 -27.99 2.54 -32.82
N ASN A 20 -28.56 2.44 -31.62
CA ASN A 20 -28.53 3.47 -30.60
C ASN A 20 -27.04 3.74 -30.27
N ARG A 21 -26.45 4.77 -30.88
CA ARG A 21 -25.09 5.22 -30.57
C ARG A 21 -25.13 5.85 -29.19
N PHE A 22 -24.77 5.07 -28.17
CA PHE A 22 -24.38 5.62 -26.89
C PHE A 22 -23.00 6.26 -27.05
N ASP A 23 -22.96 7.47 -27.61
CA ASP A 23 -21.79 8.34 -27.52
C ASP A 23 -21.74 8.97 -26.13
N ASP A 24 -21.54 8.14 -25.11
CA ASP A 24 -21.33 8.59 -23.73
C ASP A 24 -19.86 8.35 -23.40
N ALA A 25 -18.99 9.16 -24.05
CA ALA A 25 -17.61 9.28 -23.66
C ALA A 25 -17.56 9.96 -22.29
N ARG A 26 -17.73 9.15 -21.23
CA ARG A 26 -17.53 9.57 -19.85
C ARG A 26 -16.11 10.10 -19.74
N VAL A 27 -15.94 11.41 -19.64
CA VAL A 27 -14.64 12.03 -19.34
C VAL A 27 -14.22 11.49 -17.98
N LEU A 28 -13.24 10.57 -17.98
CA LEU A 28 -12.64 10.12 -16.73
C LEU A 28 -11.93 11.33 -16.12
N PRO A 29 -12.10 11.61 -14.82
CA PRO A 29 -11.33 12.67 -14.18
C PRO A 29 -9.84 12.39 -14.36
N GLU A 30 -9.08 13.43 -14.71
CA GLU A 30 -7.62 13.41 -14.77
C GLU A 30 -7.09 12.82 -13.46
N ALA A 31 -6.18 11.84 -13.54
CA ALA A 31 -5.59 11.25 -12.35
C ALA A 31 -4.90 12.34 -11.54
N ALA A 32 -5.23 12.45 -10.25
CA ALA A 32 -4.56 13.38 -9.35
C ALA A 32 -3.05 13.12 -9.35
N PRO A 33 -2.20 14.16 -9.22
CA PRO A 33 -0.76 13.98 -9.12
C PRO A 33 -0.46 13.05 -7.93
N ILE A 34 0.32 12.00 -8.20
CA ILE A 34 0.78 11.08 -7.16
C ILE A 34 1.68 11.88 -6.23
N ALA A 35 1.30 11.97 -4.95
CA ALA A 35 2.15 12.56 -3.93
C ALA A 35 3.48 11.79 -3.88
N PRO A 36 4.61 12.46 -3.59
CA PRO A 36 5.88 11.77 -3.36
C PRO A 36 5.66 10.65 -2.34
N LEU A 37 6.12 9.44 -2.69
CA LEU A 37 6.16 8.36 -1.70
C LEU A 37 7.02 8.82 -0.53
N PRO A 38 6.63 8.52 0.73
CA PRO A 38 7.52 8.76 1.86
C PRO A 38 8.85 8.03 1.62
N PRO A 39 9.97 8.55 2.14
CA PRO A 39 11.26 7.89 1.99
C PRO A 39 11.14 6.44 2.48
N THR A 40 11.59 5.49 1.65
CA THR A 40 11.68 4.08 2.01
C THR A 40 12.68 3.96 3.17
N SER A 41 12.33 3.26 4.26
CA SER A 41 13.18 3.05 5.45
C SER A 41 14.46 2.22 5.21
N ASP A 42 14.94 2.13 3.97
CA ASP A 42 16.05 1.26 3.57
C ASP A 42 17.41 1.61 4.19
N THR A 43 17.50 2.76 4.86
CA THR A 43 18.74 3.31 5.44
C THR A 43 18.71 3.42 6.97
N LEU A 44 17.57 3.18 7.64
CA LEU A 44 17.49 3.25 9.10
C LEU A 44 17.72 1.86 9.71
N ILE A 45 18.73 1.76 10.59
CA ILE A 45 18.91 0.57 11.43
C ILE A 45 17.88 0.64 12.55
N ASP A 46 16.88 -0.24 12.50
CA ASP A 46 15.93 -0.38 13.59
C ASP A 46 16.60 -1.03 14.81
N PRO A 47 16.46 -0.46 16.01
CA PRO A 47 17.02 -1.05 17.22
C PRO A 47 16.22 -2.29 17.63
N GLU A 48 16.91 -3.24 18.24
CA GLU A 48 16.27 -4.27 19.05
C GLU A 48 15.74 -3.62 20.33
N VAL A 49 14.49 -3.92 20.69
CA VAL A 49 13.85 -3.35 21.88
C VAL A 49 13.42 -4.46 22.82
N THR A 50 13.98 -4.49 24.01
CA THR A 50 13.54 -5.36 25.10
C THR A 50 12.59 -4.59 25.99
N ILE A 51 11.41 -5.16 26.26
CA ILE A 51 10.38 -4.55 27.12
C ILE A 51 10.27 -5.38 28.39
N THR A 52 10.47 -4.72 29.54
CA THR A 52 10.24 -5.30 30.87
C THR A 52 9.12 -4.54 31.55
N GLU A 53 8.10 -5.25 32.00
CA GLU A 53 6.96 -4.69 32.72
C GLU A 53 6.99 -5.08 34.20
N THR A 54 6.66 -4.13 35.05
CA THR A 54 6.53 -4.31 36.51
C THR A 54 5.26 -3.61 37.00
N ASP A 55 4.92 -3.77 38.28
CA ASP A 55 3.76 -3.09 38.87
C ASP A 55 3.88 -1.56 38.90
N THR A 56 5.10 -1.01 38.80
CA THR A 56 5.36 0.43 38.96
C THR A 56 5.87 1.12 37.70
N GLU A 57 6.37 0.37 36.72
CA GLU A 57 6.96 0.92 35.50
C GLU A 57 7.06 -0.08 34.34
N VAL A 58 7.19 0.47 33.14
CA VAL A 58 7.57 -0.23 31.90
C VAL A 58 8.92 0.30 31.43
N ILE A 59 9.88 -0.60 31.27
CA ILE A 59 11.26 -0.30 30.86
C ILE A 59 11.46 -0.78 29.43
N TYR A 60 11.96 0.11 28.58
CA TYR A 60 12.34 -0.18 27.19
C TYR A 60 13.85 -0.04 27.06
N GLU A 61 14.53 -1.14 26.80
CA GLU A 61 15.97 -1.14 26.49
C GLU A 61 16.15 -1.16 24.98
N TYR A 62 16.81 -0.15 24.44
CA TYR A 62 17.08 -0.04 23.02
C TYR A 62 18.54 -0.42 22.73
N ARG A 63 18.72 -1.40 21.84
CA ARG A 63 20.02 -1.92 21.44
C ARG A 63 20.23 -1.80 19.94
N VAL A 64 21.43 -1.40 19.53
CA VAL A 64 21.87 -1.41 18.13
C VAL A 64 23.08 -2.32 18.03
N ASN A 65 23.04 -3.34 17.16
CA ASN A 65 24.10 -4.35 17.04
C ASN A 65 24.49 -4.99 18.39
N GLY A 66 23.50 -5.19 19.27
CA GLY A 66 23.68 -5.75 20.62
C GLY A 66 24.18 -4.76 21.69
N GLN A 67 24.58 -3.55 21.32
CA GLN A 67 25.03 -2.51 22.26
C GLN A 67 23.85 -1.69 22.78
N LEU A 68 23.77 -1.51 24.10
CA LEU A 68 22.80 -0.61 24.72
C LEU A 68 23.15 0.83 24.37
N TYR A 69 22.16 1.63 23.97
CA TYR A 69 22.38 3.06 23.75
C TYR A 69 21.35 3.94 24.46
N MET A 70 20.16 3.40 24.76
CA MET A 70 19.11 4.14 25.42
C MET A 70 18.21 3.21 26.23
N VAL A 71 17.74 3.72 27.37
CA VAL A 71 16.67 3.14 28.16
C VAL A 71 15.57 4.19 28.31
N LYS A 72 14.32 3.84 27.99
CA LYS A 72 13.15 4.65 28.34
C LYS A 72 12.44 4.01 29.52
N VAL A 73 12.19 4.78 30.56
CA VAL A 73 11.40 4.34 31.71
C VAL A 73 10.06 5.07 31.71
N GLN A 74 8.97 4.31 31.64
CA GLN A 74 7.61 4.82 31.78
C GLN A 74 7.08 4.44 33.16
N ARG A 75 7.07 5.39 34.10
CA ARG A 75 6.54 5.17 35.45
C ARG A 75 5.02 5.32 35.49
N VAL A 76 4.36 4.56 36.37
CA VAL A 76 2.92 4.73 36.65
C VAL A 76 2.62 6.12 37.22
N ILE A 77 3.56 6.65 38.03
CA ILE A 77 3.46 7.99 38.62
C ILE A 77 4.69 8.80 38.21
N GLY A 78 4.43 9.94 37.56
CA GLY A 78 5.45 10.86 37.09
C GLY A 78 5.71 10.77 35.58
N PRO A 79 6.46 11.72 35.01
CA PRO A 79 6.77 11.72 33.59
C PRO A 79 7.74 10.59 33.23
N PRO A 80 7.70 10.08 31.99
CA PRO A 80 8.73 9.19 31.50
C PRO A 80 10.07 9.91 31.40
N TYR A 81 11.16 9.15 31.54
CA TYR A 81 12.50 9.67 31.35
C TYR A 81 13.35 8.70 30.54
N TYR A 82 14.45 9.23 30.03
CA TYR A 82 15.40 8.52 29.19
C TYR A 82 16.77 8.52 29.85
N MET A 83 17.46 7.40 29.76
CA MET A 83 18.87 7.26 30.09
C MET A 83 19.58 6.93 28.78
N MET A 84 20.61 7.71 28.43
CA MET A 84 21.40 7.47 27.23
C MET A 84 22.79 7.02 27.66
N ASP A 85 23.27 5.95 27.05
CA ASP A 85 24.66 5.53 27.19
C ASP A 85 25.49 6.31 26.16
N ILE A 86 26.31 7.24 26.66
CA ILE A 86 27.06 8.19 25.83
C ILE A 86 28.44 7.64 25.47
N ASP A 87 29.04 6.84 26.36
CA ASP A 87 30.38 6.27 26.17
C ASP A 87 30.37 4.81 25.72
N GLY A 88 29.19 4.17 25.69
CA GLY A 88 29.01 2.80 25.22
C GLY A 88 29.45 1.76 26.26
N ALA A 89 29.46 2.12 27.54
CA ALA A 89 29.92 1.26 28.63
C ALA A 89 28.84 0.28 29.13
N GLY A 90 27.56 0.53 28.84
CA GLY A 90 26.41 -0.25 29.32
C GLY A 90 25.97 0.11 30.73
#